data_AF-A0A7X1TMQ0-F1
#
_entry.id   AF-A0A7X1TMQ0-F1
#
_cell.length_a   1.000
_cell.length_b   1.000
_cell.length_c   1.000
_cell.angle_alpha   90.00
_cell.angle_beta   90.00
_cell.angle_gamma   90.00
#
_symmetry.space_group_name_H-M   'P 1'
#
loop_
_entity.id
_entity.type
_entity.pdbx_description
1 polymer ?
#
loop_
_entity_poly.entity_id
_entity_poly.type
_entity_poly.pdbx_seq_one_letter_code
_entity_poly.pdbx_strand_id
1 'polypeptide(L)'
;MTLTGLIELVFKEPLDAKKQEQTVLSMVIAMAAEKQKLRAGNRWSGTLSTPSSPRHRRSSRLKNFLAGLNALGEHGPFGDVFCQHTTKEIEIDASVDFDISLIDESQLTLRAAVQTVCWSYGQAGISAAKTLADAGLMEERHHLMIMDELWQSLSASELLVHQIDSITRLNRTEGLGQLMITHFIEDLQLSTDELTKIATGFVERSSVKILGGLAQNESDLLERCSRLGAGEGPAGRLVGWSAGRLVGWSPKGR
;
A
#
# COMPACT_ATOMS: atom_id res chain seq x y z
N MET A 1 -1.10 -0.22 -6.51
CA MET A 1 -1.60 -1.43 -5.82
C MET A 1 -2.23 -2.34 -6.85
N THR A 2 -1.81 -3.60 -6.91
CA THR A 2 -2.33 -4.56 -7.89
C THR A 2 -3.54 -5.30 -7.33
N LEU A 3 -4.37 -5.85 -8.21
CA LEU A 3 -5.48 -6.75 -7.83
C LEU A 3 -4.98 -7.93 -6.99
N THR A 4 -3.79 -8.46 -7.32
CA THR A 4 -3.11 -9.49 -6.54
C THR A 4 -2.83 -9.02 -5.12
N GLY A 5 -2.35 -7.79 -4.94
CA GLY A 5 -2.08 -7.24 -3.61
C GLY A 5 -3.31 -7.12 -2.74
N LEU A 6 -4.45 -6.69 -3.32
CA LEU A 6 -5.74 -6.67 -2.62
C LEU A 6 -6.19 -8.07 -2.19
N ILE A 7 -6.06 -9.06 -3.07
CA ILE A 7 -6.47 -10.44 -2.80
C ILE A 7 -5.59 -11.08 -1.72
N GLU A 8 -4.27 -10.87 -1.78
CA GLU A 8 -3.35 -11.39 -0.78
C GLU A 8 -3.58 -10.75 0.60
N LEU A 9 -4.03 -9.49 0.63
CA LEU A 9 -4.39 -8.80 1.86
C LEU A 9 -5.65 -9.39 2.52
N VAL A 10 -6.63 -9.84 1.71
CA VAL A 10 -7.79 -10.60 2.22
C VAL A 10 -7.35 -11.91 2.87
N PHE A 11 -6.51 -12.67 2.18
CA PHE A 11 -6.16 -14.03 2.61
C PHE A 11 -5.00 -14.09 3.59
N LYS A 12 -4.26 -13.00 3.77
CA LYS A 12 -3.03 -12.92 4.56
C LYS A 12 -1.98 -13.97 4.17
N GLU A 13 -2.06 -14.46 2.93
CA GLU A 13 -1.15 -15.46 2.35
C GLU A 13 -0.77 -15.03 0.92
N PRO A 14 0.51 -15.18 0.52
CA PRO A 14 0.92 -14.92 -0.85
C PRO A 14 0.32 -15.96 -1.80
N LEU A 15 -0.16 -15.53 -2.96
CA LEU A 15 -0.68 -16.40 -4.02
C LEU A 15 0.49 -17.11 -4.75
N ASP A 16 1.16 -18.04 -4.07
CA ASP A 16 2.25 -18.92 -4.56
C ASP A 16 3.25 -18.23 -5.53
N ALA A 17 4.34 -17.73 -4.95
CA ALA A 17 5.45 -16.95 -5.52
C ALA A 17 6.23 -17.57 -6.70
N LYS A 18 5.71 -18.61 -7.37
CA LYS A 18 6.29 -19.17 -8.62
C LYS A 18 5.63 -18.73 -9.92
N LYS A 19 4.62 -17.84 -9.90
CA LYS A 19 3.93 -17.40 -11.14
C LYS A 19 3.42 -15.97 -11.12
N GLN A 20 4.30 -15.02 -10.87
CA GLN A 20 4.09 -13.65 -11.37
C GLN A 20 4.90 -13.47 -12.65
N GLU A 21 4.21 -13.69 -13.79
CA GLU A 21 4.18 -12.81 -14.97
C GLU A 21 3.39 -13.51 -16.09
N GLN A 22 2.57 -12.74 -16.80
CA GLN A 22 1.75 -13.12 -17.96
C GLN A 22 0.54 -14.07 -17.79
N THR A 23 0.29 -14.73 -16.66
CA THR A 23 -0.74 -15.81 -16.64
C THR A 23 -2.18 -15.38 -16.28
N VAL A 24 -2.40 -14.25 -15.60
CA VAL A 24 -3.77 -13.91 -15.12
C VAL A 24 -4.63 -13.31 -16.24
N LEU A 25 -4.11 -12.33 -17.00
CA LEU A 25 -4.82 -11.79 -18.16
C LEU A 25 -5.01 -12.86 -19.25
N SER A 26 -3.98 -13.68 -19.50
CA SER A 26 -4.07 -14.78 -20.48
C SER A 26 -5.02 -15.89 -20.04
N MET A 27 -5.14 -16.18 -18.73
CA MET A 27 -6.16 -17.11 -18.21
C MET A 27 -7.57 -16.53 -18.30
N VAL A 28 -7.77 -15.24 -18.00
CA VAL A 28 -9.09 -14.59 -18.13
C VAL A 28 -9.53 -14.54 -19.60
N ILE A 29 -8.61 -14.23 -20.52
CA ILE A 29 -8.85 -14.28 -21.98
C ILE A 29 -9.14 -15.72 -22.43
N ALA A 30 -8.38 -16.72 -21.97
CA ALA A 30 -8.61 -18.11 -22.31
C ALA A 30 -9.97 -18.63 -21.78
N MET A 31 -10.37 -18.25 -20.57
CA MET A 31 -11.66 -18.63 -19.99
C MET A 31 -12.83 -17.90 -20.66
N ALA A 32 -12.66 -16.63 -21.04
CA ALA A 32 -13.66 -15.91 -21.83
C ALA A 32 -13.86 -16.59 -23.20
N ALA A 33 -12.76 -17.01 -23.84
CA ALA A 33 -12.80 -17.76 -25.10
C ALA A 33 -13.43 -19.17 -24.95
N GLU A 34 -13.19 -19.86 -23.84
CA GLU A 34 -13.78 -21.18 -23.55
C GLU A 34 -15.28 -21.09 -23.24
N LYS A 35 -15.71 -20.08 -22.49
CA LYS A 35 -17.12 -19.79 -22.22
C LYS A 35 -17.88 -19.37 -23.49
N GLN A 36 -17.19 -18.72 -24.44
CA GLN A 36 -17.72 -18.38 -25.76
C GLN A 36 -17.86 -19.63 -26.67
N LYS A 37 -16.91 -20.57 -26.60
CA LYS A 37 -17.01 -21.87 -27.30
C LYS A 37 -18.13 -22.75 -26.75
N LEU A 38 -18.32 -22.80 -25.42
CA LEU A 38 -19.41 -23.53 -24.78
C LEU A 38 -20.79 -22.95 -25.11
N ARG A 39 -20.88 -21.64 -25.37
CA ARG A 39 -22.10 -20.97 -25.83
C ARG A 39 -22.38 -21.15 -27.33
N ALA A 40 -21.38 -21.55 -28.13
CA ALA A 40 -21.47 -21.55 -29.60
C ALA A 40 -21.69 -22.91 -30.26
N GLY A 41 -21.79 -24.04 -29.54
CA GLY A 41 -22.11 -25.30 -30.20
C GLY A 41 -22.08 -26.54 -29.34
N ASN A 42 -23.19 -27.27 -29.34
CA ASN A 42 -23.32 -28.59 -28.75
C ASN A 42 -22.45 -29.65 -29.43
N ARG A 43 -22.17 -30.71 -28.64
CA ARG A 43 -21.92 -32.12 -28.99
C ARG A 43 -20.46 -32.57 -29.02
N TRP A 44 -20.03 -33.17 -27.90
CA TRP A 44 -19.10 -34.30 -27.91
C TRP A 44 -19.59 -35.40 -26.96
N SER A 45 -19.96 -36.55 -27.53
CA SER A 45 -20.09 -37.83 -26.84
C SER A 45 -18.71 -38.49 -26.82
N GLY A 46 -18.11 -38.63 -25.64
CA GLY A 46 -16.82 -39.31 -25.49
C GLY A 46 -16.64 -39.75 -24.05
N THR A 47 -16.59 -41.07 -23.85
CA THR A 47 -16.40 -41.76 -22.58
C THR A 47 -15.19 -41.21 -21.83
N LEU A 48 -15.40 -40.68 -20.61
CA LEU A 48 -14.33 -40.11 -19.81
C LEU A 48 -13.56 -41.24 -19.09
N SER A 49 -12.51 -41.75 -19.74
CA SER A 49 -11.45 -42.48 -19.05
C SER A 49 -10.80 -41.53 -18.03
N THR A 50 -10.67 -41.97 -16.78
CA THR A 50 -9.96 -41.25 -15.72
C THR A 50 -8.47 -41.14 -16.02
N PRO A 51 -7.88 -39.93 -16.09
CA PRO A 51 -6.44 -39.77 -16.06
C PRO A 51 -6.04 -39.14 -14.71
N SER A 52 -5.36 -39.92 -13.91
CA SER A 52 -4.50 -39.47 -12.81
C SER A 52 -3.37 -38.58 -13.36
N SER A 53 -3.51 -37.25 -13.22
CA SER A 53 -2.49 -36.16 -13.15
C SER A 53 -3.14 -34.77 -13.47
N PRO A 54 -2.42 -33.68 -13.75
CA PRO A 54 -2.25 -32.38 -13.04
C PRO A 54 -3.48 -31.46 -12.83
N ARG A 55 -4.70 -31.94 -13.05
CA ARG A 55 -5.94 -31.11 -12.99
C ARG A 55 -6.24 -30.55 -11.60
N HIS A 56 -5.84 -31.24 -10.53
CA HIS A 56 -6.12 -30.84 -9.16
C HIS A 56 -5.39 -29.55 -8.74
N ARG A 57 -4.17 -29.33 -9.25
CA ARG A 57 -3.37 -28.13 -8.93
C ARG A 57 -3.79 -26.89 -9.73
N ARG A 58 -4.40 -27.09 -10.91
CA ARG A 58 -5.06 -26.00 -11.67
C ARG A 58 -6.39 -25.60 -11.04
N SER A 59 -7.16 -26.57 -10.52
CA SER A 59 -8.44 -26.28 -9.88
C SER A 59 -8.27 -25.53 -8.55
N SER A 60 -7.25 -25.85 -7.75
CA SER A 60 -6.99 -25.12 -6.50
C SER A 60 -6.60 -23.67 -6.72
N ARG A 61 -5.72 -23.38 -7.69
CA ARG A 61 -5.32 -22.00 -8.03
C ARG A 61 -6.48 -21.17 -8.58
N LEU A 62 -7.29 -21.76 -9.46
CA LEU A 62 -8.50 -21.09 -9.97
C LEU A 62 -9.50 -20.84 -8.84
N LYS A 63 -9.67 -21.80 -7.92
CA LYS A 63 -10.52 -21.61 -6.73
C LYS A 63 -10.02 -20.46 -5.85
N ASN A 64 -8.72 -20.37 -5.59
CA ASN A 64 -8.14 -19.28 -4.79
C ASN A 64 -8.31 -17.92 -5.48
N PHE A 65 -8.11 -17.85 -6.80
CA PHE A 65 -8.34 -16.63 -7.57
C PHE A 65 -9.81 -16.19 -7.54
N LEU A 66 -10.74 -17.13 -7.78
CA LEU A 66 -12.18 -16.85 -7.71
C LEU A 66 -12.62 -16.46 -6.30
N ALA A 67 -12.07 -17.11 -5.27
CA ALA A 67 -12.31 -16.71 -3.88
C ALA A 67 -11.81 -15.28 -3.63
N GLY A 68 -10.66 -14.91 -4.17
CA GLY A 68 -10.12 -13.55 -4.09
C GLY A 68 -10.98 -12.51 -4.78
N LEU A 69 -11.41 -12.77 -6.02
CA LEU A 69 -12.33 -11.89 -6.72
C LEU A 69 -13.66 -11.75 -5.97
N ASN A 70 -14.20 -12.85 -5.43
CA ASN A 70 -15.43 -12.81 -4.63
C ASN A 70 -15.24 -12.01 -3.35
N ALA A 71 -14.06 -12.05 -2.73
CA ALA A 71 -13.74 -11.26 -1.56
C ALA A 71 -13.58 -9.75 -1.84
N LEU A 72 -13.43 -9.36 -3.10
CA LEU A 72 -13.49 -7.96 -3.51
C LEU A 72 -14.90 -7.50 -3.88
N GLY A 73 -15.88 -8.42 -3.94
CA GLY A 73 -17.28 -8.07 -4.16
C GLY A 73 -17.96 -7.55 -2.90
N GLU A 74 -19.18 -7.04 -3.04
CA GLU A 74 -19.98 -6.35 -2.00
C GLU A 74 -20.13 -7.12 -0.68
N HIS A 75 -20.02 -8.46 -0.71
CA HIS A 75 -20.14 -9.32 0.47
C HIS A 75 -18.80 -9.75 1.06
N GLY A 76 -17.69 -9.21 0.55
CA GLY A 76 -16.34 -9.47 1.02
C GLY A 76 -15.94 -8.60 2.22
N PRO A 77 -14.74 -8.82 2.78
CA PRO A 77 -14.24 -8.08 3.95
C PRO A 77 -14.03 -6.58 3.70
N PHE A 78 -14.01 -6.12 2.44
CA PHE A 78 -13.92 -4.70 2.10
C PHE A 78 -15.26 -4.06 1.72
N GLY A 79 -16.36 -4.80 1.84
CA GLY A 79 -17.67 -4.33 1.39
C GLY A 79 -17.67 -4.01 -0.11
N ASP A 80 -18.28 -2.89 -0.47
CA ASP A 80 -18.43 -2.44 -1.86
C ASP A 80 -17.32 -1.49 -2.35
N VAL A 81 -16.35 -1.16 -1.50
CA VAL A 81 -15.33 -0.12 -1.74
C VAL A 81 -14.53 -0.35 -3.02
N PHE A 82 -14.20 -1.61 -3.35
CA PHE A 82 -13.35 -1.96 -4.50
C PHE A 82 -14.11 -2.59 -5.67
N CYS A 83 -15.44 -2.72 -5.60
CA CYS A 83 -16.25 -3.31 -6.69
C CYS A 83 -17.22 -2.34 -7.36
N GLN A 84 -17.14 -1.06 -7.07
CA GLN A 84 -17.90 -0.01 -7.74
C GLN A 84 -17.00 0.84 -8.62
N HIS A 85 -17.59 1.52 -9.61
CA HIS A 85 -16.86 2.52 -10.38
C HIS A 85 -16.55 3.72 -9.47
N THR A 86 -15.33 4.24 -9.54
CA THR A 86 -14.96 5.54 -8.96
C THR A 86 -15.97 6.60 -9.39
N THR A 87 -16.62 7.25 -8.43
CA THR A 87 -17.66 8.28 -8.68
C THR A 87 -17.06 9.67 -8.85
N LYS A 88 -15.87 9.91 -8.30
CA LYS A 88 -15.13 11.17 -8.41
C LYS A 88 -13.67 10.87 -8.74
N GLU A 89 -13.25 11.27 -9.93
CA GLU A 89 -11.86 11.13 -10.36
C GLU A 89 -10.98 12.23 -9.78
N ILE A 90 -9.67 11.96 -9.68
CA ILE A 90 -8.70 12.99 -9.30
C ILE A 90 -8.53 14.00 -10.43
N GLU A 91 -8.52 15.27 -10.06
CA GLU A 91 -8.12 16.35 -10.97
C GLU A 91 -6.60 16.50 -10.90
N ILE A 92 -5.90 16.09 -11.96
CA ILE A 92 -4.43 16.07 -11.99
C ILE A 92 -3.78 17.46 -11.92
N ASP A 93 -4.55 18.52 -12.15
CA ASP A 93 -4.09 19.91 -12.11
C ASP A 93 -4.34 20.62 -10.77
N ALA A 94 -4.90 19.91 -9.79
CA ALA A 94 -5.28 20.44 -8.50
C ALA A 94 -4.67 19.65 -7.34
N SER A 95 -4.66 20.26 -6.15
CA SER A 95 -4.34 19.55 -4.91
C SER A 95 -5.48 18.59 -4.56
N VAL A 96 -5.13 17.35 -4.20
CA VAL A 96 -6.08 16.30 -3.86
C VAL A 96 -5.78 15.79 -2.45
N ASP A 97 -6.84 15.62 -1.67
CA ASP A 97 -6.81 14.95 -0.38
C ASP A 97 -7.75 13.73 -0.41
N PHE A 98 -7.26 12.60 0.09
CA PHE A 98 -8.03 11.37 0.18
C PHE A 98 -8.46 11.17 1.63
N ASP A 99 -9.66 11.65 1.96
CA ASP A 99 -10.24 11.50 3.29
C ASP A 99 -10.73 10.07 3.52
N ILE A 100 -10.08 9.38 4.45
CA ILE A 100 -10.43 8.01 4.90
C ILE A 100 -11.08 8.00 6.29
N SER A 101 -11.42 9.17 6.86
CA SER A 101 -11.95 9.30 8.23
C SER A 101 -13.27 8.57 8.46
N LEU A 102 -14.05 8.34 7.39
CA LEU A 102 -15.29 7.58 7.46
C LEU A 102 -15.09 6.07 7.70
N ILE A 103 -13.88 5.55 7.49
CA ILE A 103 -13.56 4.15 7.77
C ILE A 103 -13.19 4.03 9.24
N ASP A 104 -13.94 3.23 9.98
CA ASP A 104 -13.73 3.00 11.42
C ASP A 104 -12.28 2.57 11.73
N GLU A 105 -11.70 3.13 12.79
CA GLU A 105 -10.30 2.89 13.20
C GLU A 105 -10.01 1.42 13.53
N SER A 106 -11.02 0.63 13.94
CA SER A 106 -10.86 -0.80 14.18
C SER A 106 -10.67 -1.61 12.90
N GLN A 107 -11.03 -1.06 11.73
CA GLN A 107 -10.93 -1.72 10.43
C GLN A 107 -9.56 -1.52 9.77
N LEU A 108 -8.49 -1.84 10.51
CA LEU A 108 -7.09 -1.61 10.10
C LEU A 108 -6.76 -2.15 8.69
N THR A 109 -7.25 -3.35 8.37
CA THR A 109 -7.03 -4.00 7.08
C THR A 109 -7.68 -3.22 5.92
N LEU A 110 -8.91 -2.71 6.10
CA LEU A 110 -9.59 -1.91 5.08
C LEU A 110 -8.94 -0.53 4.93
N ARG A 111 -8.61 0.13 6.05
CA ARG A 111 -7.91 1.42 6.04
C ARG A 111 -6.59 1.34 5.29
N ALA A 112 -5.74 0.36 5.63
CA ALA A 112 -4.48 0.12 4.95
C ALA A 112 -4.63 -0.16 3.45
N ALA A 113 -5.65 -0.94 3.07
CA ALA A 113 -5.94 -1.22 1.67
C ALA A 113 -6.35 0.06 0.92
N VAL A 114 -7.29 0.83 1.46
CA VAL A 114 -7.76 2.08 0.84
C VAL A 114 -6.62 3.09 0.73
N GLN A 115 -5.87 3.30 1.80
CA GLN A 115 -4.71 4.20 1.85
C GLN A 115 -3.68 3.84 0.77
N THR A 116 -3.31 2.57 0.64
CA THR A 116 -2.35 2.12 -0.38
C THR A 116 -2.91 2.27 -1.81
N VAL A 117 -4.21 2.06 -2.02
CA VAL A 117 -4.87 2.32 -3.33
C VAL A 117 -4.87 3.81 -3.65
N CYS A 118 -5.27 4.67 -2.72
CA CYS A 118 -5.28 6.12 -2.88
C CYS A 118 -3.89 6.66 -3.21
N TRP A 119 -2.86 6.20 -2.51
CA TRP A 119 -1.47 6.54 -2.81
C TRP A 119 -1.04 6.12 -4.21
N SER A 120 -1.40 4.90 -4.62
CA SER A 120 -1.11 4.42 -5.97
C SER A 120 -1.86 5.22 -7.04
N TYR A 121 -3.10 5.62 -6.76
CA TYR A 121 -3.91 6.42 -7.68
C TYR A 121 -3.35 7.84 -7.83
N GLY A 122 -2.94 8.47 -6.73
CA GLY A 122 -2.25 9.76 -6.76
C GLY A 122 -0.91 9.70 -7.50
N GLN A 123 -0.10 8.68 -7.27
CA GLN A 123 1.15 8.45 -8.02
C GLN A 123 0.89 8.30 -9.53
N ALA A 124 -0.14 7.55 -9.92
CA ALA A 124 -0.53 7.39 -11.31
C ALA A 124 -0.99 8.72 -11.94
N GLY A 125 -1.78 9.52 -11.22
CA GLY A 125 -2.20 10.86 -11.66
C GLY A 125 -1.01 11.80 -11.89
N ILE A 126 -0.03 11.78 -10.99
CA ILE A 126 1.20 12.57 -11.12
C ILE A 126 2.04 12.11 -12.32
N SER A 127 2.15 10.80 -12.54
CA SER A 127 2.85 10.25 -13.72
C SER A 127 2.16 10.68 -15.03
N ALA A 128 0.82 10.70 -15.05
CA ALA A 128 0.06 11.20 -16.19
C ALA A 128 0.28 12.71 -16.40
N ALA A 129 0.25 13.52 -15.34
CA ALA A 129 0.52 14.97 -15.42
C ALA A 129 1.91 15.26 -16.00
N LYS A 130 2.94 14.53 -15.57
CA LYS A 130 4.30 14.65 -16.11
C LYS A 130 4.37 14.28 -17.59
N THR A 131 3.73 13.17 -17.97
CA THR A 131 3.65 12.76 -19.37
C THR A 131 2.97 13.83 -20.24
N LEU A 132 1.93 14.49 -19.72
CA LEU A 132 1.26 15.59 -20.42
C LEU A 132 2.14 16.85 -20.50
N ALA A 133 2.90 17.16 -19.45
CA ALA A 133 3.85 18.26 -19.45
C ALA A 133 5.00 18.05 -20.46
N ASP A 134 5.57 16.84 -20.52
CA ASP A 134 6.60 16.46 -21.50
C ASP A 134 6.10 16.60 -22.94
N ALA A 135 4.80 16.35 -23.18
CA ALA A 135 4.15 16.54 -24.47
C ALA A 135 3.75 18.00 -24.75
N GLY A 136 3.98 18.94 -23.82
CA GLY A 136 3.58 20.34 -23.93
C GLY A 136 2.06 20.58 -23.84
N LEU A 137 1.31 19.61 -23.32
CA LEU A 137 -0.15 19.68 -23.17
C LEU A 137 -0.57 20.26 -21.80
N MET A 138 0.35 20.31 -20.85
CA MET A 138 0.18 20.90 -19.53
C MET A 138 1.47 21.62 -19.11
N GLU A 139 1.37 22.51 -18.11
CA GLU A 139 2.54 23.13 -17.49
C GLU A 139 3.28 22.12 -16.60
N GLU A 140 4.62 22.12 -16.65
CA GLU A 140 5.43 21.33 -15.75
C GLU A 140 5.33 21.87 -14.32
N ARG A 141 5.04 20.99 -13.35
CA ARG A 141 4.91 21.37 -11.94
C ARG A 141 5.71 20.45 -11.03
N HIS A 142 6.13 20.98 -9.90
CA HIS A 142 6.64 20.15 -8.82
C HIS A 142 5.49 19.50 -8.07
N HIS A 143 5.58 18.19 -7.92
CA HIS A 143 4.57 17.40 -7.22
C HIS A 143 5.11 16.96 -5.85
N LEU A 144 4.24 16.93 -4.86
CA LEU A 144 4.51 16.46 -3.50
C LEU A 144 3.42 15.49 -3.08
N MET A 145 3.83 14.30 -2.64
CA MET A 145 2.93 13.28 -2.11
C MET A 145 3.08 13.19 -0.60
N ILE A 146 1.95 13.26 0.12
CA ILE A 146 1.92 13.13 1.58
C ILE A 146 1.37 11.74 1.91
N MET A 147 2.21 10.92 2.53
CA MET A 147 1.90 9.57 2.98
C MET A 147 1.74 9.59 4.50
N ASP A 148 0.59 10.08 4.93
CA ASP A 148 0.25 10.18 6.36
C ASP A 148 -0.10 8.82 6.95
N GLU A 149 0.09 8.64 8.26
CA GLU A 149 -0.23 7.42 9.01
C GLU A 149 0.37 6.14 8.39
N LEU A 150 1.65 6.21 8.00
CA LEU A 150 2.34 5.13 7.27
C LEU A 150 2.30 3.79 8.02
N TRP A 151 2.35 3.83 9.35
CA TRP A 151 2.32 2.65 10.21
C TRP A 151 1.09 1.76 9.98
N GLN A 152 -0.06 2.33 9.64
CA GLN A 152 -1.30 1.56 9.42
C GLN A 152 -1.11 0.56 8.29
N SER A 153 -0.53 1.03 7.18
CA SER A 153 -0.30 0.20 6.01
C SER A 153 0.85 -0.80 6.24
N LEU A 154 1.90 -0.42 6.97
CA LEU A 154 3.01 -1.32 7.32
C LEU A 154 2.60 -2.45 8.27
N SER A 155 1.73 -2.15 9.23
CA SER A 155 1.28 -3.10 10.25
C SER A 155 0.21 -4.07 9.74
N ALA A 156 -0.51 -3.70 8.68
CA ALA A 156 -1.63 -4.50 8.17
C ALA A 156 -1.20 -5.75 7.40
N SER A 157 -0.09 -5.69 6.65
CA SER A 157 0.40 -6.82 5.86
C SER A 157 1.86 -6.65 5.43
N GLU A 158 2.62 -7.74 5.49
CA GLU A 158 3.98 -7.83 4.96
C GLU A 158 4.08 -7.42 3.49
N LEU A 159 3.05 -7.73 2.70
CA LEU A 159 3.02 -7.40 1.29
C LEU A 159 2.92 -5.89 1.04
N LEU A 160 2.17 -5.17 1.89
CA LEU A 160 2.01 -3.73 1.76
C LEU A 160 3.34 -3.01 1.99
N VAL A 161 4.22 -3.54 2.83
CA VAL A 161 5.57 -3.02 3.04
C VAL A 161 6.35 -2.98 1.72
N HIS A 162 6.32 -4.07 0.95
CA HIS A 162 6.97 -4.13 -0.37
C HIS A 162 6.28 -3.21 -1.40
N GLN A 163 4.95 -3.09 -1.34
CA GLN A 163 4.20 -2.21 -2.23
C GLN A 163 4.54 -0.73 -1.96
N ILE A 164 4.67 -0.35 -0.69
CA ILE A 164 5.10 0.98 -0.25
C ILE A 164 6.55 1.24 -0.66
N ASP A 165 7.46 0.28 -0.48
CA ASP A 165 8.84 0.42 -0.94
C ASP A 165 8.90 0.66 -2.45
N SER A 166 8.09 -0.05 -3.23
CA SER A 166 7.96 0.17 -4.68
C SER A 166 7.44 1.58 -5.01
N ILE A 167 6.36 2.03 -4.36
CA ILE A 167 5.80 3.38 -4.55
C ILE A 167 6.86 4.45 -4.24
N THR A 168 7.50 4.36 -3.07
CA THR A 168 8.46 5.37 -2.60
C THR A 168 9.74 5.42 -3.44
N ARG A 169 10.18 4.28 -3.98
CA ARG A 169 11.30 4.21 -4.93
C ARG A 169 10.94 4.82 -6.28
N LEU A 170 9.75 4.51 -6.81
CA LEU A 170 9.27 5.08 -8.07
C LEU A 170 9.07 6.60 -7.95
N ASN A 171 8.51 7.09 -6.83
CA ASN A 171 8.41 8.53 -6.58
C ASN A 171 9.77 9.23 -6.71
N ARG A 172 10.83 8.62 -6.18
CA ARG A 172 12.18 9.17 -6.27
C ARG A 172 12.71 9.19 -7.70
N THR A 173 12.48 8.14 -8.50
CA THR A 173 12.96 8.09 -9.89
C THR A 173 12.22 9.08 -10.77
N GLU A 174 10.93 9.29 -10.52
CA GLU A 174 10.12 10.24 -11.27
C GLU A 174 10.37 11.70 -10.84
N GLY A 175 11.09 11.97 -9.74
CA GLY A 175 11.24 13.33 -9.22
C GLY A 175 9.99 13.87 -8.51
N LEU A 176 9.22 12.99 -7.87
CA LEU A 176 8.12 13.33 -6.97
C LEU A 176 8.66 13.48 -5.55
N GLY A 177 8.44 14.65 -4.94
CA GLY A 177 8.69 14.84 -3.50
C GLY A 177 7.75 13.95 -2.69
N GLN A 178 8.23 13.38 -1.59
CA GLN A 178 7.40 12.58 -0.70
C GLN A 178 7.64 12.91 0.76
N LEU A 179 6.55 13.01 1.52
CA LEU A 179 6.54 13.10 2.98
C LEU A 179 5.94 11.81 3.52
N MET A 180 6.64 11.18 4.45
CA MET A 180 6.18 9.98 5.15
C MET A 180 6.00 10.36 6.61
N ILE A 181 4.81 10.15 7.15
CA ILE A 181 4.44 10.55 8.51
C ILE A 181 4.01 9.29 9.28
N THR A 182 4.53 9.15 10.51
CA THR A 182 4.22 8.05 11.43
C THR A 182 4.29 8.57 12.85
N HIS A 183 3.69 7.85 13.81
CA HIS A 183 3.65 8.29 15.20
C HIS A 183 4.92 7.94 15.97
N PHE A 184 5.44 6.73 15.76
CA PHE A 184 6.60 6.22 16.48
C PHE A 184 7.60 5.55 15.53
N ILE A 185 8.85 5.43 15.96
CA ILE A 185 9.88 4.78 15.14
C ILE A 185 9.71 3.25 15.24
N GLU A 186 9.18 2.79 16.36
CA GLU A 186 8.77 1.43 16.69
C GLU A 186 7.75 0.90 15.69
N ASP A 187 6.96 1.77 15.06
CA ASP A 187 6.02 1.41 13.99
C ASP A 187 6.73 0.78 12.77
N LEU A 188 8.04 0.96 12.66
CA LEU A 188 8.88 0.37 11.62
C LEU A 188 9.46 -0.99 12.02
N GLN A 189 9.23 -1.45 13.26
CA GLN A 189 9.56 -2.81 13.72
C GLN A 189 8.41 -3.74 13.35
N LEU A 190 8.66 -4.62 12.38
CA LEU A 190 7.65 -5.48 11.77
C LEU A 190 7.86 -6.95 12.18
N SER A 191 6.96 -7.82 11.70
CA SER A 191 6.93 -9.26 12.03
C SER A 191 8.25 -9.99 11.76
N THR A 192 9.06 -9.49 10.83
CA THR A 192 10.36 -10.08 10.47
C THR A 192 11.46 -9.02 10.40
N ASP A 193 12.70 -9.46 10.60
CA ASP A 193 13.89 -8.60 10.48
C ASP A 193 14.05 -8.04 9.06
N GLU A 194 13.65 -8.81 8.03
CA GLU A 194 13.70 -8.38 6.64
C GLU A 194 12.74 -7.21 6.39
N LEU A 195 11.49 -7.33 6.83
CA LEU A 195 10.49 -6.28 6.69
C LEU A 195 10.86 -5.04 7.52
N THR A 196 11.36 -5.26 8.73
CA THR A 196 11.89 -4.18 9.59
C THR A 196 13.02 -3.43 8.88
N LYS A 197 13.92 -4.13 8.21
CA LYS A 197 15.01 -3.51 7.43
C LYS A 197 14.48 -2.68 6.25
N ILE A 198 13.44 -3.13 5.58
CA ILE A 198 12.80 -2.36 4.50
C ILE A 198 12.17 -1.09 5.07
N ALA A 199 11.38 -1.22 6.14
CA ALA A 199 10.66 -0.13 6.79
C ALA A 199 11.62 0.93 7.38
N THR A 200 12.62 0.51 8.14
CA THR A 200 13.68 1.40 8.65
C THR A 200 14.49 2.04 7.52
N GLY A 201 14.65 1.34 6.40
CA GLY A 201 15.25 1.86 5.19
C GLY A 201 14.51 3.08 4.60
N PHE A 202 13.20 3.23 4.84
CA PHE A 202 12.46 4.45 4.46
C PHE A 202 13.03 5.68 5.17
N VAL A 203 13.25 5.58 6.47
CA VAL A 203 13.83 6.65 7.29
C VAL A 203 15.27 6.92 6.87
N GLU A 204 16.10 5.88 6.73
CA GLU A 204 17.51 6.03 6.37
C GLU A 204 17.70 6.81 5.07
N ARG A 205 16.86 6.55 4.07
CA ARG A 205 16.93 7.19 2.74
C ARG A 205 16.29 8.58 2.67
N SER A 206 15.52 8.99 3.67
CA SER A 206 14.93 10.32 3.73
C SER A 206 16.02 11.39 3.90
N SER A 207 16.11 12.30 2.93
CA SER A 207 17.07 13.42 2.92
C SER A 207 16.83 14.39 4.08
N VAL A 208 15.59 14.53 4.51
CA VAL A 208 15.17 15.36 5.65
C VAL A 208 14.37 14.48 6.60
N LYS A 209 14.66 14.59 7.90
CA LYS A 209 13.94 13.92 8.98
C LYS A 209 13.46 15.00 9.93
N ILE A 210 12.15 15.07 10.14
CA ILE A 210 11.54 15.98 11.11
C ILE A 210 11.07 15.08 12.25
N LEU A 211 11.57 15.33 13.45
CA LEU A 211 11.30 14.52 14.63
C LEU A 211 10.60 15.39 15.66
N GLY A 212 9.44 14.92 16.12
CA GLY A 212 8.74 15.48 17.28
C GLY A 212 9.37 15.04 18.60
N GLY A 213 8.65 15.24 19.70
CA GLY A 213 9.06 14.65 20.98
C GLY A 213 9.02 13.13 20.88
N LEU A 214 10.08 12.46 21.32
CA LEU A 214 10.20 11.00 21.28
C LEU A 214 10.16 10.43 22.70
N ALA A 215 9.57 9.26 22.89
CA ALA A 215 9.65 8.59 24.18
C ALA A 215 11.07 8.03 24.41
N GLN A 216 11.45 7.86 25.68
CA GLN A 216 12.84 7.50 26.04
C GLN A 216 13.25 6.13 25.48
N ASN A 217 12.30 5.20 25.37
CA ASN A 217 12.47 3.87 24.76
C ASN A 217 12.70 3.89 23.24
N GLU A 218 12.47 5.03 22.57
CA GLU A 218 12.56 5.16 21.10
C GLU A 218 13.91 5.71 20.64
N SER A 219 14.73 6.14 21.59
CA SER A 219 16.03 6.77 21.35
C SER A 219 17.00 5.79 20.70
N ASP A 220 17.02 4.54 21.16
CA ASP A 220 17.95 3.52 20.65
C ASP A 220 17.64 3.15 19.19
N LEU A 221 16.35 3.07 18.83
CA LEU A 221 15.94 2.76 17.46
C LEU A 221 16.18 3.96 16.54
N LEU A 222 15.94 5.18 17.03
CA LEU A 222 16.29 6.40 16.32
C LEU A 222 17.78 6.45 15.98
N GLU A 223 18.66 6.21 16.96
CA GLU A 223 20.12 6.24 16.78
C GLU A 223 20.60 5.17 15.80
N ARG A 224 19.89 4.04 15.70
CA ARG A 224 20.18 3.01 14.70
C ARG A 224 19.76 3.41 13.29
N CYS A 225 18.55 3.96 13.14
CA CYS A 225 18.00 4.33 11.83
C CYS A 225 18.48 5.71 11.33
N SER A 226 19.01 6.51 12.22
CA SER A 226 19.50 7.86 11.96
C SER A 226 20.97 7.89 12.35
N ARG A 227 21.86 8.19 11.39
CA ARG A 227 23.27 8.49 11.69
C ARG A 227 23.41 9.83 12.42
N LEU A 228 22.70 10.00 13.54
CA LEU A 228 22.90 11.09 14.46
C LEU A 228 24.32 10.92 14.99
N GLY A 229 25.16 11.97 14.84
CA GLY A 229 26.54 11.90 15.31
C GLY A 229 26.58 11.52 16.79
N ALA A 230 27.58 10.72 17.17
CA ALA A 230 27.78 10.14 18.51
C ALA A 230 28.15 11.19 19.58
N GLY A 231 27.36 12.25 19.71
CA GLY A 231 27.45 13.25 20.76
C GLY A 231 26.17 13.28 21.56
N GLU A 232 26.30 13.35 22.88
CA GLU A 232 25.22 13.63 23.82
C GLU A 232 24.50 14.93 23.40
N GLY A 233 23.35 14.85 22.72
CA GLY A 233 22.68 16.08 22.29
C GLY A 233 21.35 15.90 21.57
N PRO A 234 21.28 15.21 20.42
CA PRO A 234 20.05 15.18 19.62
C PRO A 234 18.96 14.28 20.22
N ALA A 235 19.28 13.02 20.54
CA ALA A 235 18.31 12.07 21.10
C ALA A 235 17.79 12.52 22.48
N GLY A 236 18.69 12.89 23.39
CA GLY A 236 18.30 13.42 24.71
C GLY A 236 17.46 14.71 24.65
N ARG A 237 17.65 15.56 23.63
CA ARG A 237 16.82 16.76 23.42
C ARG A 237 15.41 16.41 22.92
N LEU A 238 15.28 15.42 22.03
CA LEU A 238 13.99 14.93 21.54
C LEU A 238 13.18 14.26 22.66
N VAL A 239 13.83 13.50 23.54
CA VAL A 239 13.21 12.96 24.76
C VAL A 239 12.82 14.07 25.74
N GLY A 240 13.65 15.11 25.87
CA GLY A 240 13.30 16.29 26.67
C GLY A 240 12.04 17.01 26.17
N TRP A 241 11.77 17.00 24.86
CA TRP A 241 10.55 17.59 24.28
C TRP A 241 9.29 16.78 24.58
N SER A 242 9.37 15.45 24.69
CA SER A 242 8.22 14.60 25.05
C SER A 242 7.89 14.63 26.55
N ALA A 243 8.90 14.84 27.41
CA ALA A 243 8.73 14.97 28.85
C ALA A 243 8.02 16.26 29.29
N GLY A 244 7.80 17.20 28.38
CA GLY A 244 7.07 18.45 28.59
C GLY A 244 5.56 18.25 28.71
N ARG A 245 5.10 17.68 29.83
CA ARG A 245 3.68 17.65 30.22
C ARG A 245 3.15 19.10 30.30
N LEU A 246 2.05 19.37 29.59
CA LEU A 246 1.05 20.44 29.81
C LEU A 246 1.48 21.51 30.83
N VAL A 247 2.18 22.55 30.40
CA VAL A 247 2.09 23.83 31.11
C VAL A 247 0.69 24.35 30.84
N GLY A 248 -0.22 24.12 31.79
CA GLY A 248 -1.59 24.58 31.73
C GLY A 248 -1.63 26.04 31.32
N TRP A 249 -2.31 26.32 30.22
CA TRP A 249 -2.68 27.68 29.86
C TRP A 249 -3.58 28.22 30.99
N SER A 250 -3.03 29.11 31.81
CA SER A 250 -3.81 29.93 32.73
C SER A 250 -4.24 31.19 31.96
N PRO A 251 -5.53 31.40 31.70
CA PRO A 251 -5.97 32.69 31.20
C PRO A 251 -5.75 33.70 32.33
N LYS A 252 -4.80 34.61 32.13
CA LYS A 252 -4.69 35.78 32.99
C LYS A 252 -6.01 36.56 32.87
N GLY A 253 -6.75 36.58 33.97
CA GLY A 253 -7.89 37.48 34.17
C GLY A 253 -7.46 38.94 34.03
N ARG A 254 -8.39 39.73 33.52
CA ARG A 254 -8.36 41.20 33.52
C ARG A 254 -8.40 41.74 34.95
#